data_AF-D9XND3-F1
#
_entry.id   AF-D9XND3-F1
#
_cell.length_a   1.000
_cell.length_b   1.000
_cell.length_c   1.000
_cell.angle_alpha   90.00
_cell.angle_beta   90.00
_cell.angle_gamma   90.00
#
_symmetry.space_group_name_H-M   'P 1'
#
loop_
_entity.id
_entity.type
_entity.pdbx_description
1 polymer ?
#
loop_
_entity_poly.entity_id
_entity_poly.type
_entity_poly.pdbx_seq_one_letter_code
_entity_poly.pdbx_strand_id
1 'polypeptide(L)'
;MATQHALLECADELDRPAAEDFPADSPAHILARIGIANYFAAALILPYTAFHAAAEEACYDIERITDRYGLGYEIVCRRLSTLQGPGLRGVPFSFVRVDRAGNMSKRQSATGFHFSRACGTCPLWNVYEAFPAPGRIHVQVAEMPDEQRFLWTARAITRHRGGWG
;
A
#
# COMPACT_ATOMS: atom_id res chain seq x y z
N MET A 1 -12.04 -3.93 13.65
CA MET A 1 -11.72 -4.63 14.91
C MET A 1 -10.24 -4.46 15.26
N ALA A 2 -9.29 -4.98 14.46
CA ALA A 2 -7.85 -4.86 14.75
C ALA A 2 -7.31 -3.41 14.90
N THR A 3 -7.74 -2.46 14.06
CA THR A 3 -7.35 -1.05 14.22
C THR A 3 -7.84 -0.46 15.53
N GLN A 4 -9.07 -0.81 15.96
CA GLN A 4 -9.64 -0.31 17.21
C GLN A 4 -8.90 -0.91 18.42
N HIS A 5 -8.53 -2.20 18.34
CA HIS A 5 -7.69 -2.83 19.35
C HIS A 5 -6.37 -2.07 19.50
N ALA A 6 -5.69 -1.73 18.40
CA ALA A 6 -4.45 -0.96 18.45
C ALA A 6 -4.62 0.40 19.14
N LEU A 7 -5.70 1.12 18.80
CA LEU A 7 -5.98 2.45 19.35
C LEU A 7 -6.34 2.44 20.84
N LEU A 8 -6.91 1.34 21.34
CA LEU A 8 -7.33 1.22 22.74
C LEU A 8 -6.26 0.59 23.63
N GLU A 9 -5.51 -0.39 23.12
CA GLU A 9 -4.64 -1.25 23.93
C GLU A 9 -3.15 -1.00 23.72
N CYS A 10 -2.76 -0.21 22.72
CA CYS A 10 -1.35 -0.02 22.34
C CYS A 10 -0.97 1.47 22.21
N ALA A 11 -1.53 2.33 23.07
CA ALA A 11 -1.37 3.78 22.95
C ALA A 11 0.11 4.20 22.95
N ASP A 12 0.91 3.70 23.89
CA ASP A 12 2.33 4.05 24.02
C ASP A 12 3.16 3.59 22.81
N GLU A 13 2.83 2.41 22.27
CA GLU A 13 3.48 1.81 21.09
C GLU A 13 3.15 2.55 19.80
N LEU A 14 2.00 3.24 19.75
CA LEU A 14 1.62 4.12 18.65
C LEU A 14 2.24 5.52 18.82
N ASP A 15 2.25 6.04 20.05
CA ASP A 15 2.67 7.41 20.36
C ASP A 15 4.17 7.58 20.24
N ARG A 16 4.95 6.61 20.73
CA ARG A 16 6.41 6.64 20.67
C ARG A 16 6.95 6.85 19.24
N PRO A 17 6.61 6.03 18.23
CA PRO A 17 7.05 6.26 16.86
C PRO A 17 6.41 7.49 16.20
N ALA A 18 5.16 7.86 16.55
CA ALA A 18 4.55 9.07 16.00
C ALA A 18 5.26 10.35 16.47
N ALA A 19 5.75 10.36 17.72
CA ALA A 19 6.46 11.48 18.32
C ALA A 19 7.89 11.67 17.80
N GLU A 20 8.46 10.70 17.07
CA GLU A 20 9.80 10.82 16.46
C GLU A 20 9.84 11.95 15.42
N ASP A 21 8.78 12.10 14.63
CA ASP A 21 8.69 13.09 13.54
C ASP A 21 7.64 14.19 13.77
N PHE A 22 6.63 13.94 14.61
CA PHE A 22 5.49 14.84 14.78
C PHE A 22 5.25 15.22 16.25
N PRO A 23 5.25 16.52 16.60
CA PRO A 23 4.92 16.97 17.95
C PRO A 23 3.55 16.45 18.41
N ALA A 24 3.45 15.98 19.65
CA ALA A 24 2.28 15.28 20.18
C ALA A 24 0.94 16.04 19.96
N ASP A 25 0.95 17.36 20.11
CA ASP A 25 -0.25 18.21 19.98
C ASP A 25 -0.56 18.62 18.53
N SER A 26 0.21 18.16 17.55
CA SER A 26 0.01 18.54 16.16
C SER A 26 -1.09 17.70 15.49
N PRO A 27 -1.87 18.28 14.54
CA PRO A 27 -2.79 17.49 13.72
C PRO A 27 -2.09 16.35 12.95
N ALA A 28 -0.82 16.54 12.59
CA ALA A 28 0.00 15.53 11.92
C ALA A 28 0.27 14.32 12.83
N HIS A 29 0.49 14.52 14.12
CA HIS A 29 0.67 13.44 15.08
C HIS A 29 -0.58 12.56 15.18
N ILE A 30 -1.78 13.15 15.24
CA ILE A 30 -3.05 12.42 15.23
C ILE A 30 -3.16 11.53 13.97
N LEU A 31 -2.82 12.08 12.80
CA LEU A 31 -2.84 11.33 11.54
C LEU A 31 -1.77 10.22 11.51
N ALA A 32 -0.58 10.48 12.05
CA ALA A 32 0.48 9.49 12.16
C ALA A 32 0.04 8.30 13.02
N ARG A 33 -0.55 8.56 14.19
CA ARG A 33 -1.11 7.52 15.08
C ARG A 33 -2.13 6.64 14.35
N ILE A 34 -3.06 7.25 13.60
CA ILE A 34 -4.04 6.51 12.79
C ILE A 34 -3.33 5.66 11.71
N GLY A 35 -2.30 6.21 11.07
CA GLY A 35 -1.47 5.50 10.10
C GLY A 35 -0.79 4.27 10.68
N ILE A 36 -0.16 4.42 11.85
CA ILE A 36 0.56 3.36 12.57
C ILE A 36 -0.43 2.33 13.11
N ALA A 37 -1.60 2.72 13.63
CA ALA A 37 -2.65 1.78 14.04
C ALA A 37 -3.15 0.93 12.86
N ASN A 38 -3.28 1.52 11.68
CA ASN A 38 -3.63 0.78 10.47
C ASN A 38 -2.49 -0.14 10.00
N TYR A 39 -1.24 0.25 10.18
CA TYR A 39 -0.08 -0.61 9.94
C TYR A 39 -0.09 -1.81 10.89
N PHE A 40 -0.26 -1.57 12.19
CA PHE A 40 -0.36 -2.60 13.22
C PHE A 40 -1.48 -3.59 12.89
N ALA A 41 -2.68 -3.10 12.56
CA ALA A 41 -3.81 -3.95 12.22
C ALA A 41 -3.51 -4.87 11.03
N ALA A 42 -2.86 -4.34 9.99
CA ALA A 42 -2.43 -5.15 8.85
C ALA A 42 -1.35 -6.17 9.24
N ALA A 43 -0.39 -5.79 10.09
CA ALA A 43 0.68 -6.68 10.55
C ALA A 43 0.17 -7.79 11.48
N LEU A 44 -0.89 -7.53 12.24
CA LEU A 44 -1.57 -8.51 13.08
C LEU A 44 -2.33 -9.54 12.24
N ILE A 45 -3.05 -9.09 11.20
CA ILE A 45 -3.81 -9.96 10.31
C ILE A 45 -2.89 -10.74 9.35
N LEU A 46 -1.79 -10.11 8.92
CA LEU A 46 -0.79 -10.66 8.01
C LEU A 46 0.59 -10.70 8.70
N PRO A 47 0.83 -11.69 9.59
CA PRO A 47 2.10 -11.82 10.31
C PRO A 47 3.28 -11.85 9.35
N TYR A 48 4.35 -11.13 9.70
CA TYR A 48 5.43 -10.79 8.76
C TYR A 48 6.06 -12.02 8.09
N THR A 49 6.55 -12.99 8.87
CA THR A 49 7.27 -14.17 8.36
C THR A 49 6.37 -15.07 7.52
N ALA A 50 5.15 -15.33 7.99
CA ALA A 50 4.17 -16.14 7.29
C ALA A 50 3.74 -15.49 5.97
N PHE A 51 3.47 -14.19 5.98
CA PHE A 51 3.08 -13.45 4.78
C PHE A 51 4.23 -13.29 3.79
N HIS A 52 5.46 -13.06 4.26
CA HIS A 52 6.65 -13.04 3.41
C HIS A 52 6.84 -14.36 2.69
N ALA A 53 6.80 -15.49 3.42
CA ALA A 53 6.92 -16.82 2.82
C ALA A 53 5.81 -17.08 1.78
N ALA A 54 4.57 -16.69 2.09
CA ALA A 54 3.46 -16.82 1.15
C ALA A 54 3.60 -15.95 -0.10
N ALA A 55 4.18 -14.74 0.03
CA ALA A 55 4.45 -13.85 -1.09
C ALA A 55 5.53 -14.43 -2.02
N GLU A 56 6.62 -14.95 -1.46
CA GLU A 56 7.68 -15.64 -2.22
C GLU A 56 7.16 -16.90 -2.91
N GLU A 57 6.39 -17.74 -2.21
CA GLU A 57 5.80 -18.97 -2.76
C GLU A 57 4.85 -18.69 -3.93
N ALA A 58 4.11 -17.58 -3.86
CA ALA A 58 3.21 -17.14 -4.92
C ALA A 58 3.92 -16.35 -6.02
N CYS A 59 5.24 -16.18 -5.98
CA CYS A 59 6.00 -15.31 -6.87
C CYS A 59 5.41 -13.90 -6.97
N TYR A 60 4.90 -13.37 -5.84
CA TYR A 60 4.22 -12.08 -5.73
C TYR A 60 2.94 -11.93 -6.58
N ASP A 61 2.28 -13.02 -6.95
CA ASP A 61 0.95 -12.98 -7.55
C ASP A 61 -0.08 -12.45 -6.54
N ILE A 62 -0.47 -11.18 -6.73
CA ILE A 62 -1.35 -10.46 -5.80
C ILE A 62 -2.75 -11.09 -5.76
N GLU A 63 -3.26 -11.65 -6.86
CA GLU A 63 -4.58 -12.30 -6.85
C GLU A 63 -4.53 -13.59 -6.06
N ARG A 64 -3.51 -14.42 -6.28
CA ARG A 64 -3.32 -15.65 -5.51
C ARG A 64 -3.15 -15.38 -4.01
N ILE A 65 -2.43 -14.32 -3.64
CA ILE A 65 -2.27 -13.91 -2.24
C ILE A 65 -3.61 -13.38 -1.67
N THR A 66 -4.35 -12.59 -2.44
CA THR A 66 -5.69 -12.10 -2.10
C THR A 66 -6.62 -13.27 -1.79
N ASP A 67 -6.65 -14.29 -2.65
CA ASP A 67 -7.48 -15.49 -2.48
C ASP A 67 -7.05 -16.31 -1.25
N ARG A 68 -5.74 -16.51 -1.04
CA ARG A 68 -5.20 -17.26 0.11
C ARG A 68 -5.62 -16.67 1.46
N TYR A 69 -5.64 -15.35 1.57
CA TYR A 69 -5.95 -14.66 2.83
C TYR A 69 -7.40 -14.17 2.93
N GLY A 70 -8.17 -14.22 1.84
CA GLY A 70 -9.52 -13.65 1.79
C GLY A 70 -9.56 -12.14 2.05
N LEU A 71 -8.47 -11.42 1.74
CA LEU A 71 -8.34 -9.99 1.98
C LEU A 71 -8.36 -9.22 0.66
N GLY A 72 -8.91 -8.01 0.66
CA GLY A 72 -8.97 -7.20 -0.55
C GLY A 72 -7.60 -6.81 -1.11
N TYR A 73 -7.54 -6.64 -2.44
CA TYR A 73 -6.34 -6.30 -3.21
C TYR A 73 -5.54 -5.13 -2.61
N GLU A 74 -6.20 -4.05 -2.17
CA GLU A 74 -5.55 -2.89 -1.55
C GLU A 74 -4.78 -3.26 -0.27
N ILE A 75 -5.34 -4.15 0.57
CA ILE A 75 -4.72 -4.57 1.83
C ILE A 75 -3.46 -5.38 1.56
N VAL A 76 -3.53 -6.31 0.61
CA VAL A 76 -2.38 -7.13 0.18
C VAL A 76 -1.26 -6.25 -0.37
N CYS A 77 -1.57 -5.33 -1.30
CA CYS A 77 -0.57 -4.41 -1.86
C CYS A 77 0.10 -3.54 -0.79
N ARG A 78 -0.67 -2.99 0.16
CA ARG A 78 -0.10 -2.21 1.28
C ARG A 78 0.81 -3.05 2.16
N ARG A 79 0.50 -4.33 2.38
CA ARG A 79 1.36 -5.21 3.17
C ARG A 79 2.65 -5.53 2.42
N LEU A 80 2.57 -5.84 1.12
CA LEU A 80 3.73 -6.08 0.27
C LEU A 80 4.71 -4.89 0.28
N SER A 81 4.22 -3.65 0.25
CA SER A 81 5.07 -2.45 0.34
C SER A 81 5.77 -2.24 1.69
N THR A 82 5.54 -3.11 2.68
CA THR A 82 6.14 -3.01 4.02
C THR A 82 7.10 -4.13 4.36
N LEU A 83 7.41 -5.03 3.42
CA LEU A 83 8.31 -6.19 3.64
C LEU A 83 9.79 -5.80 3.65
N GLN A 84 10.18 -4.88 4.54
CA GLN A 84 11.54 -4.34 4.66
C GLN A 84 12.20 -4.67 6.02
N GLY A 85 11.72 -5.72 6.69
CA GLY A 85 12.28 -6.23 7.94
C GLY A 85 13.76 -6.63 7.82
N PRO A 86 14.60 -6.32 8.82
CA PRO A 86 16.01 -6.71 8.82
C PRO A 86 16.20 -8.23 8.64
N GLY A 87 17.09 -8.64 7.75
CA GLY A 87 17.40 -10.06 7.49
C GLY A 87 16.35 -10.85 6.71
N LEU A 88 15.16 -10.29 6.45
CA LEU A 88 14.09 -10.95 5.71
C LEU A 88 13.33 -9.92 4.86
N ARG A 89 14.01 -9.34 3.86
CA ARG A 89 13.45 -8.34 2.97
C ARG A 89 12.82 -8.99 1.74
N GLY A 90 11.61 -8.57 1.42
CA GLY A 90 10.96 -8.86 0.14
C GLY A 90 11.25 -7.79 -0.91
N VAL A 91 10.58 -7.90 -2.06
CA VAL A 91 10.68 -6.92 -3.15
C VAL A 91 10.32 -5.51 -2.66
N PRO A 92 11.15 -4.48 -2.93
CA PRO A 92 10.89 -3.11 -2.49
C PRO A 92 9.82 -2.43 -3.34
N PHE A 93 8.55 -2.63 -3.00
CA PHE A 93 7.44 -2.02 -3.73
C PHE A 93 7.24 -0.53 -3.40
N SER A 94 6.78 0.19 -4.42
CA SER A 94 6.04 1.45 -4.27
C SER A 94 4.54 1.18 -4.43
N PHE A 95 3.75 1.56 -3.44
CA PHE A 95 2.29 1.49 -3.46
C PHE A 95 1.68 2.88 -3.62
N VAL A 96 0.74 2.99 -4.56
CA VAL A 96 0.00 4.21 -4.86
C VAL A 96 -1.49 3.91 -4.99
N ARG A 97 -2.33 4.88 -4.63
CA ARG A 97 -3.77 4.84 -4.89
C ARG A 97 -4.20 6.11 -5.58
N VAL A 98 -4.70 5.97 -6.80
CA VAL A 98 -5.04 7.08 -7.70
C VAL A 98 -6.52 6.95 -8.10
N ASP A 99 -7.20 8.08 -8.28
CA ASP A 99 -8.53 8.13 -8.89
C ASP A 99 -8.48 8.52 -10.38
N ARG A 100 -9.63 8.49 -11.05
CA ARG A 100 -9.71 8.78 -12.49
C ARG A 100 -9.34 10.23 -12.84
N ALA A 101 -9.42 11.16 -11.89
CA ALA A 101 -8.99 12.54 -12.06
C ALA A 101 -7.48 12.72 -11.85
N GLY A 102 -6.77 11.66 -11.46
CA GLY A 102 -5.34 11.69 -11.17
C GLY A 102 -5.00 12.09 -9.74
N ASN A 103 -5.98 12.19 -8.83
CA ASN A 103 -5.69 12.48 -7.44
C ASN A 103 -5.05 11.25 -6.78
N MET A 104 -3.83 11.41 -6.29
CA MET A 104 -3.14 10.38 -5.52
C MET A 104 -3.49 10.52 -4.04
N SER A 105 -4.30 9.62 -3.52
CA SER A 105 -4.77 9.65 -2.13
C SER A 105 -3.93 8.82 -1.16
N LYS A 106 -3.04 7.94 -1.68
CA LYS A 106 -2.04 7.21 -0.87
C LYS A 106 -0.75 7.05 -1.65
N ARG A 107 0.37 7.20 -0.95
CA ARG A 107 1.72 6.94 -1.42
C ARG A 107 2.49 6.26 -0.29
N GLN A 108 3.05 5.09 -0.56
CA GLN A 108 3.90 4.35 0.37
C GLN A 108 5.04 3.76 -0.45
N SER A 109 6.28 3.89 -0.01
CA SER A 109 7.43 3.37 -0.75
C SER A 109 8.46 2.79 0.19
N ALA A 110 8.99 1.62 -0.17
CA ALA A 110 10.12 1.00 0.50
C ALA A 110 11.46 1.69 0.16
N THR A 111 11.53 2.41 -0.96
CA THR A 111 12.74 3.06 -1.47
C THR A 111 12.49 4.52 -1.86
N GLY A 112 13.56 5.28 -2.10
CA GLY A 112 13.43 6.58 -2.77
C GLY A 112 12.91 6.36 -4.19
N PHE A 113 11.69 6.80 -4.48
CA PHE A 113 11.04 6.61 -5.77
C PHE A 113 10.45 7.94 -6.28
N HIS A 114 10.43 8.17 -7.59
CA HIS A 114 10.10 9.46 -8.19
C HIS A 114 8.72 10.00 -7.80
N PHE A 115 7.71 9.13 -7.68
CA PHE A 115 6.36 9.54 -7.24
C PHE A 115 6.14 9.48 -5.71
N SER A 116 7.22 9.35 -4.93
CA SER A 116 7.12 9.31 -3.46
C SER A 116 6.72 10.66 -2.86
N ARG A 117 7.00 11.78 -3.55
CA ARG A 117 6.78 13.15 -3.02
C ARG A 117 6.01 14.08 -3.98
N ALA A 118 6.24 13.98 -5.29
CA ALA A 118 5.56 14.81 -6.31
C ALA A 118 5.46 14.03 -7.64
N CYS A 119 4.65 14.52 -8.59
CA CYS A 119 4.39 13.88 -9.88
C CYS A 119 3.59 12.55 -9.79
N GLY A 120 3.19 12.01 -10.95
CA GLY A 120 2.33 10.81 -11.09
C GLY A 120 1.15 10.97 -12.04
N THR A 121 1.04 12.10 -12.75
CA THR A 121 -0.06 12.40 -13.69
C THR A 121 0.26 12.10 -15.15
N CYS A 122 1.36 11.37 -15.41
CA CYS A 122 1.73 10.99 -16.78
C CYS A 122 0.60 10.13 -17.38
N PRO A 123 -0.07 10.57 -18.47
CA PRO A 123 -1.18 9.83 -19.05
C PRO A 123 -0.75 8.50 -19.69
N LEU A 124 0.54 8.31 -19.94
CA LEU A 124 1.13 7.06 -20.45
C LEU A 124 1.34 6.00 -19.36
N TRP A 125 0.99 6.32 -18.11
CA TRP A 125 1.13 5.38 -16.99
C TRP A 125 -0.06 4.42 -16.94
N ASN A 126 0.23 3.12 -16.84
CA ASN A 126 -0.77 2.04 -16.85
C ASN A 126 -1.82 2.12 -15.74
N VAL A 127 -1.59 2.89 -14.68
CA VAL A 127 -2.60 3.16 -13.64
C VAL A 127 -3.85 3.79 -14.26
N TYR A 128 -3.70 4.65 -15.27
CA TYR A 128 -4.83 5.27 -15.95
C TYR A 128 -5.53 4.32 -16.93
N GLU A 129 -4.78 3.38 -17.52
CA GLU A 129 -5.34 2.31 -18.38
C GLU A 129 -6.18 1.29 -17.60
N ALA A 130 -6.02 1.22 -16.27
CA ALA A 130 -6.81 0.31 -15.44
C ALA A 130 -8.28 0.76 -15.28
N PHE A 131 -8.59 2.05 -15.42
CA PHE A 131 -9.97 2.55 -15.20
C PHE A 131 -10.99 2.06 -16.23
N PRO A 132 -10.68 2.00 -17.54
CA PRO A 132 -11.59 1.42 -18.54
C PRO A 132 -11.86 -0.07 -18.37
N ALA A 133 -10.99 -0.83 -17.70
CA ALA A 133 -11.12 -2.28 -17.51
C ALA A 133 -11.04 -2.68 -16.00
N PRO A 134 -12.06 -2.34 -15.18
CA PRO A 134 -12.05 -2.70 -13.76
C PRO A 134 -11.89 -4.20 -13.52
N GLY A 135 -11.17 -4.55 -12.47
CA GLY A 135 -10.92 -5.95 -12.12
C GLY A 135 -9.77 -6.62 -12.89
N ARG A 136 -9.35 -6.10 -14.05
CA ARG A 136 -8.19 -6.59 -14.81
C ARG A 136 -6.89 -6.02 -14.25
N ILE A 137 -5.84 -6.84 -14.25
CA ILE A 137 -4.48 -6.39 -13.94
C ILE A 137 -3.79 -5.90 -15.21
N HIS A 138 -3.23 -4.70 -15.13
CA HIS A 138 -2.40 -4.08 -16.16
C HIS A 138 -0.95 -4.11 -15.71
N VAL A 139 -0.04 -4.49 -16.62
CA VAL A 139 1.40 -4.58 -16.34
C VAL A 139 2.15 -3.71 -17.33
N GLN A 140 3.11 -2.93 -16.85
CA GLN A 140 3.93 -2.04 -17.68
C GLN A 140 5.36 -2.00 -17.15
N VAL A 141 6.34 -2.10 -18.06
CA VAL A 141 7.71 -1.66 -17.76
C VAL A 141 7.81 -0.20 -18.19
N ALA A 142 8.02 0.69 -17.24
CA ALA A 142 8.13 2.12 -17.48
C ALA A 142 9.58 2.57 -17.25
N GLU A 143 10.10 3.38 -18.17
CA GLU A 143 11.37 4.05 -18.04
C GLU A 143 11.13 5.52 -17.68
N MET A 144 11.82 5.98 -16.65
CA MET A 144 11.78 7.37 -16.21
C MET A 144 12.80 8.21 -17.01
N PRO A 145 12.67 9.54 -17.06
CA PRO A 145 13.62 10.39 -17.80
C PRO A 145 15.09 10.29 -17.33
N ASP A 146 15.33 9.74 -16.14
CA ASP A 146 16.66 9.44 -15.60
C ASP A 146 17.08 7.98 -15.85
N GLU A 147 16.46 7.31 -16.83
CA GLU A 147 16.76 5.95 -17.31
C GLU A 147 16.44 4.83 -16.29
N GLN A 148 15.93 5.16 -15.11
CA GLN A 148 15.48 4.17 -14.15
C GLN A 148 14.22 3.46 -14.66
N ARG A 149 14.22 2.12 -14.60
CA ARG A 149 13.12 1.29 -15.07
C ARG A 149 12.39 0.63 -13.91
N PHE A 150 11.07 0.64 -13.99
CA PHE A 150 10.18 0.08 -12.98
C PHE A 150 9.15 -0.84 -13.62
N LEU A 151 8.85 -1.96 -12.96
CA LEU A 151 7.72 -2.80 -13.28
C LEU A 151 6.50 -2.32 -12.48
N TRP A 152 5.45 -1.92 -13.19
CA TRP A 152 4.18 -1.49 -12.61
C TRP A 152 3.11 -2.53 -12.82
N THR A 153 2.37 -2.82 -11.75
CA THR A 153 1.10 -3.55 -11.82
C THR A 153 -0.02 -2.64 -11.33
N ALA A 154 -1.11 -2.50 -12.08
CA ALA A 154 -2.24 -1.66 -11.71
C ALA A 154 -3.56 -2.42 -11.87
N ARG A 155 -4.52 -2.16 -10.97
CA ARG A 155 -5.87 -2.73 -11.02
C ARG A 155 -6.85 -1.70 -10.48
N ALA A 156 -7.90 -1.40 -11.23
CA ALA A 156 -8.98 -0.56 -10.73
C ALA A 156 -9.90 -1.39 -9.83
N ILE A 157 -10.12 -0.89 -8.61
CA ILE A 157 -11.01 -1.49 -7.61
C ILE A 157 -12.34 -0.73 -7.64
N THR A 158 -13.42 -1.42 -7.97
CA THR A 158 -14.78 -0.89 -7.86
C THR A 158 -15.39 -1.33 -6.54
N ARG A 159 -16.05 -0.41 -5.85
CA ARG A 159 -16.89 -0.74 -4.69
C ARG A 159 -18.33 -0.54 -5.12
N HIS A 160 -19.07 -1.63 -5.32
CA HIS A 160 -20.50 -1.53 -5.51
C HIS A 160 -21.15 -1.44 -4.12
N ARG A 161 -21.66 -0.25 -3.77
CA ARG A 161 -22.71 -0.13 -2.76
C ARG A 161 -24.01 -0.25 -3.53
N GLY A 162 -24.84 -1.24 -3.22
CA GLY A 162 -26.06 -1.50 -3.99
C GLY A 162 -26.94 -0.24 -4.17
N GLY A 163 -27.70 -0.22 -5.26
CA GLY A 163 -28.50 0.93 -5.70
C GLY A 163 -28.39 1.12 -7.21
N TRP A 164 -29.07 2.14 -7.72
CA TRP A 164 -28.86 2.61 -9.10
C TRP A 164 -27.70 3.62 -9.10
N GLY A 165 -26.47 3.09 -9.17
CA GLY A 165 -25.22 3.86 -9.13
C GLY A 165 -24.43 3.63 -7.85
#